data_AF-A0AAD6ZAH9-F1
#
_entry.id   AF-A0AAD6ZAH9-F1
#
_cell.length_a   1.000
_cell.length_b   1.000
_cell.length_c   1.000
_cell.angle_alpha   90.00
_cell.angle_beta   90.00
_cell.angle_gamma   90.00
#
_symmetry.space_group_name_H-M   'P 1'
#
loop_
_entity.id
_entity.type
_entity.pdbx_description
1 polymer ?
#
loop_
_entity_poly.entity_id
_entity_poly.type
_entity_poly.pdbx_seq_one_letter_code
_entity_poly.pdbx_strand_id
1 'polypeptide(L)'
;MHWTSFPLILGVFPSLMCAAQQTHVIDDASSLIVYRAPSLDRNLTGFEPDKLKDGTVTFIAATQNGSPTISMNFTGTAIYVFVAYPAGHNTSFPSGFIARIDDIPSGGWSTNQTAEFYDYPAYSNTTLANKPHTLVLQIQPGWELYFDYVRYISGNATASTSPVAPQATSDSPTLPPKPKKEIPVGAIVGGVIGGAVLLALILTPFLLRRRATARRNAKSSTIKHNNTGGSEKEKEGNHPSIVPFQLQSPVSAPSEGTSQKSANLHLEIPTSYPRMPLQEAVQSPLSATSDPGLLLVAEEMRRMTAAMQRLETGIPEAWDSGPVLQHPPAYGGRDSI
;
A
#
# COMPACT_ATOMS: atom_id res chain seq x y z
N MET A 1 46.82 44.62 34.29
CA MET A 1 45.70 43.64 34.29
C MET A 1 44.51 44.30 33.61
N HIS A 2 44.31 44.04 32.32
CA HIS A 2 43.17 44.56 31.55
C HIS A 2 42.30 43.38 31.12
N TRP A 3 41.08 43.30 31.65
CA TRP A 3 40.06 42.36 31.22
C TRP A 3 39.28 42.99 30.07
N THR A 4 39.37 42.43 28.87
CA THR A 4 38.59 42.84 27.70
C THR A 4 37.26 42.09 27.69
N SER A 5 36.18 42.83 27.89
CA SER A 5 34.80 42.35 27.79
C SER A 5 34.48 41.90 26.37
N PHE A 6 34.19 40.62 26.18
CA PHE A 6 33.65 40.11 24.92
C PHE A 6 32.14 40.36 24.85
N PRO A 7 31.62 40.97 23.77
CA PRO A 7 30.18 41.13 23.60
C PRO A 7 29.53 39.76 23.34
N LEU A 8 28.56 39.41 24.17
CA LEU A 8 27.73 38.22 24.02
C LEU A 8 26.81 38.41 22.79
N ILE A 9 27.24 37.91 21.63
CA ILE A 9 26.40 37.88 20.43
C ILE A 9 25.34 36.79 20.66
N LEU A 10 24.14 37.20 21.08
CA LEU A 10 22.95 36.36 21.04
C LEU A 10 22.64 36.02 19.59
N GLY A 11 23.15 34.87 19.13
CA GLY A 11 22.82 34.29 17.85
C GLY A 11 21.34 33.95 17.81
N VAL A 12 20.56 34.73 17.06
CA VAL A 12 19.18 34.37 16.69
C VAL A 12 19.28 33.17 15.76
N PHE A 13 19.11 31.96 16.30
CA PHE A 13 18.97 30.77 15.48
C PHE A 13 17.64 30.87 14.73
N PRO A 14 17.64 30.94 13.38
CA PRO A 14 16.41 30.82 12.64
C PRO A 14 15.85 29.44 12.94
N SER A 15 14.76 29.39 13.71
CA SER A 15 14.01 28.16 13.92
C SER A 15 13.57 27.66 12.55
N LEU A 16 14.19 26.57 12.09
CA LEU A 16 13.60 25.76 11.04
C LEU A 16 12.32 25.16 11.62
N MET A 17 11.23 25.89 11.46
CA MET A 17 9.90 25.38 11.70
C MET A 17 9.64 24.34 10.61
N CYS A 18 9.92 23.08 10.92
CA CYS A 18 9.49 21.97 10.08
C CYS A 18 7.96 22.01 10.09
N ALA A 19 7.33 22.29 8.94
CA ALA A 19 5.88 22.32 8.85
C ALA A 19 5.36 20.91 9.18
N ALA A 20 4.57 20.79 10.25
CA ALA A 20 3.96 19.52 10.61
C ALA A 20 3.04 19.06 9.48
N GLN A 21 3.26 17.85 8.99
CA GLN A 21 2.32 17.18 8.08
C GLN A 21 1.22 16.54 8.93
N GLN A 22 -0.03 16.67 8.48
CA GLN A 22 -1.17 16.02 9.12
C GLN A 22 -1.69 14.91 8.22
N THR A 23 -1.85 13.72 8.80
CA THR A 23 -2.42 12.56 8.12
C THR A 23 -3.91 12.48 8.44
N HIS A 24 -4.73 12.31 7.40
CA HIS A 24 -6.17 12.14 7.48
C HIS A 24 -6.54 10.77 6.92
N VAL A 25 -7.51 10.10 7.56
CA VAL A 25 -8.04 8.81 7.13
C VAL A 25 -9.54 8.97 6.97
N ILE A 26 -10.06 8.62 5.79
CA ILE A 26 -11.47 8.65 5.45
C ILE A 26 -11.91 7.22 5.16
N ASP A 27 -12.74 6.71 6.06
CA ASP A 27 -13.37 5.40 6.00
C ASP A 27 -14.39 5.29 4.85
N ASP A 28 -14.61 4.09 4.29
CA ASP A 28 -15.55 3.86 3.20
C ASP A 28 -17.01 4.19 3.55
N ALA A 29 -17.38 4.11 4.83
CA ALA A 29 -18.70 4.49 5.28
C ALA A 29 -18.90 6.02 5.38
N SER A 30 -17.83 6.82 5.21
CA SER A 30 -17.88 8.28 5.34
C SER A 30 -18.77 8.95 4.30
N SER A 31 -19.53 9.97 4.72
CA SER A 31 -20.33 10.82 3.83
C SER A 31 -19.49 11.74 2.93
N LEU A 32 -18.19 11.85 3.17
CA LEU A 32 -17.26 12.56 2.29
C LEU A 32 -16.98 11.80 0.98
N ILE A 33 -17.31 10.51 0.95
CA ILE A 33 -17.15 9.66 -0.22
C ILE A 33 -18.49 9.52 -0.93
N VAL A 34 -18.49 9.90 -2.21
CA VAL A 34 -19.66 9.83 -3.07
C VAL A 34 -19.51 8.64 -4.01
N TYR A 35 -20.42 7.68 -3.86
CA TYR A 35 -20.53 6.52 -4.71
C TYR A 35 -21.57 6.74 -5.81
N ARG A 36 -21.21 6.47 -7.06
CA ARG A 36 -22.14 6.42 -8.19
C ARG A 36 -22.04 5.05 -8.82
N ALA A 37 -22.87 4.12 -8.35
CA ALA A 37 -22.91 2.74 -8.80
C ALA A 37 -24.38 2.28 -8.94
N PRO A 38 -24.69 1.33 -9.85
CA PRO A 38 -26.03 0.77 -9.98
C PRO A 38 -26.42 -0.07 -8.76
N SER A 39 -25.44 -0.67 -8.09
CA SER A 39 -25.58 -1.44 -6.86
C SER A 39 -24.40 -1.16 -5.94
N LEU A 40 -24.69 -1.04 -4.65
CA LEU A 40 -23.72 -0.94 -3.57
C LEU A 40 -24.04 -2.03 -2.57
N ASP A 41 -23.05 -2.84 -2.22
CA ASP A 41 -23.16 -3.78 -1.11
C ASP A 41 -22.14 -3.43 -0.03
N ARG A 42 -22.61 -3.43 1.21
CA ARG A 42 -21.80 -3.22 2.42
C ARG A 42 -21.87 -4.41 3.37
N ASN A 43 -22.64 -5.44 3.01
CA ASN A 43 -22.82 -6.64 3.80
C ASN A 43 -21.91 -7.74 3.23
N LEU A 44 -20.66 -7.76 3.67
CA LEU A 44 -19.65 -8.58 3.01
C LEU A 44 -19.32 -9.81 3.85
N THR A 45 -20.07 -10.87 3.58
CA THR A 45 -19.70 -12.23 4.00
C THR A 45 -18.33 -12.59 3.45
N GLY A 46 -17.45 -13.13 4.29
CA GLY A 46 -16.12 -13.59 3.86
C GLY A 46 -14.96 -12.64 4.22
N PHE A 47 -15.23 -11.50 4.85
CA PHE A 47 -14.20 -10.70 5.51
C PHE A 47 -14.18 -10.93 7.02
N GLU A 48 -13.00 -10.79 7.62
CA GLU A 48 -12.79 -10.66 9.06
C GLU A 48 -12.93 -9.18 9.45
N PRO A 49 -13.99 -8.77 10.17
CA PRO A 49 -14.27 -7.35 10.43
C PRO A 49 -13.16 -6.62 11.20
N ASP A 50 -12.41 -7.32 12.03
CA ASP A 50 -11.29 -6.77 12.80
C ASP A 50 -10.05 -6.44 11.95
N LYS A 51 -10.01 -6.92 10.70
CA LYS A 51 -8.95 -6.58 9.74
C LYS A 51 -9.33 -5.44 8.79
N LEU A 52 -10.61 -5.06 8.74
CA LEU A 52 -11.11 -3.94 7.94
C LEU A 52 -10.97 -2.61 8.68
N LYS A 53 -10.95 -1.50 7.94
CA LYS A 53 -11.05 -0.20 8.58
C LYS A 53 -12.45 -0.04 9.17
N ASP A 54 -12.49 0.18 10.47
CA ASP A 54 -13.71 0.35 11.28
C ASP A 54 -14.78 -0.76 11.09
N GLY A 55 -14.36 -1.93 10.59
CA GLY A 55 -15.22 -3.10 10.37
C GLY A 55 -16.05 -3.07 9.10
N THR A 56 -15.81 -2.13 8.17
CA THR A 56 -16.59 -1.98 6.94
C THR A 56 -15.73 -2.08 5.68
N VAL A 57 -16.37 -2.48 4.60
CA VAL A 57 -15.82 -2.40 3.24
C VAL A 57 -16.99 -2.24 2.27
N THR A 58 -16.76 -1.48 1.21
CA THR A 58 -17.78 -1.19 0.21
C THR A 58 -17.45 -1.95 -1.06
N PHE A 59 -18.34 -2.87 -1.43
CA PHE A 59 -18.25 -3.63 -2.67
C PHE A 59 -18.99 -2.93 -3.80
N ILE A 60 -18.30 -2.81 -4.93
CA ILE A 60 -18.80 -2.18 -6.14
C ILE A 60 -18.48 -3.09 -7.32
N ALA A 61 -19.51 -3.50 -8.06
CA ALA A 61 -19.37 -4.23 -9.31
C ALA A 61 -19.80 -3.36 -10.49
N ALA A 62 -18.98 -3.33 -11.53
CA ALA A 62 -19.33 -2.68 -12.78
C ALA A 62 -20.15 -3.62 -13.68
N THR A 63 -21.34 -3.19 -14.05
CA THR A 63 -22.13 -3.89 -15.07
C THR A 63 -21.57 -3.58 -16.47
N GLN A 64 -21.95 -4.38 -17.48
CA GLN A 64 -21.52 -4.12 -18.87
C GLN A 64 -21.94 -2.74 -19.39
N ASN A 65 -22.97 -2.13 -18.78
CA ASN A 65 -23.58 -0.89 -19.26
C ASN A 65 -23.12 0.37 -18.50
N GLY A 66 -22.11 0.27 -17.61
CA GLY A 66 -21.64 1.44 -16.88
C GLY A 66 -20.30 1.27 -16.20
N SER A 67 -19.66 2.41 -15.92
CA SER A 67 -18.46 2.49 -15.09
C SER A 67 -18.81 3.17 -13.77
N PRO A 68 -19.01 2.39 -12.68
CA PRO A 68 -19.21 2.96 -11.37
C PRO A 68 -18.04 3.87 -10.99
N THR A 69 -18.32 4.91 -10.20
CA THR A 69 -17.29 5.82 -9.71
C THR A 69 -17.36 6.01 -8.20
N ILE A 70 -16.19 6.07 -7.57
CA ILE A 70 -16.00 6.56 -6.20
C ILE A 70 -15.32 7.92 -6.31
N SER A 71 -15.86 8.95 -5.67
CA SER A 71 -15.28 10.29 -5.71
C SER A 71 -15.23 10.95 -4.35
N MET A 72 -14.18 11.71 -4.08
CA MET A 72 -14.06 12.53 -2.87
C MET A 72 -13.17 13.75 -3.11
N ASN A 73 -13.42 14.81 -2.35
CA ASN A 73 -12.59 16.01 -2.35
C ASN A 73 -11.62 15.97 -1.16
N PHE A 74 -10.38 16.39 -1.36
CA PHE A 74 -9.38 16.49 -0.30
C PHE A 74 -8.48 17.70 -0.51
N THR A 75 -7.70 18.09 0.50
CA THR A 75 -6.63 19.08 0.36
C THR A 75 -5.36 18.49 0.93
N GLY A 76 -4.35 18.27 0.08
CA GLY A 76 -3.12 17.67 0.55
C GLY A 76 -2.06 17.43 -0.51
N THR A 77 -0.91 16.94 -0.07
CA THR A 77 0.28 16.66 -0.89
C THR A 77 0.43 15.20 -1.26
N ALA A 78 -0.31 14.31 -0.60
CA ALA A 78 -0.31 12.89 -0.92
C ALA A 78 -1.66 12.25 -0.68
N ILE A 79 -1.98 11.20 -1.44
CA ILE A 79 -3.17 10.36 -1.26
C ILE A 79 -2.82 8.89 -1.50
N TYR A 80 -3.48 8.01 -0.76
CA TYR A 80 -3.34 6.55 -0.79
C TYR A 80 -4.75 5.94 -0.75
N VAL A 81 -5.00 4.97 -1.61
CA VAL A 81 -6.26 4.20 -1.66
C VAL A 81 -5.96 2.80 -1.19
N PHE A 82 -6.70 2.35 -0.18
CA PHE A 82 -6.59 1.03 0.39
C PHE A 82 -7.81 0.18 0.02
N VAL A 83 -7.54 -1.06 -0.31
CA VAL A 83 -8.54 -2.06 -0.69
C VAL A 83 -8.35 -3.30 0.18
N ALA A 84 -9.42 -4.06 0.30
CA ALA A 84 -9.38 -5.41 0.85
C ALA A 84 -9.79 -6.40 -0.25
N TYR A 85 -9.57 -7.69 -0.03
CA TYR A 85 -10.08 -8.74 -0.90
C TYR A 85 -10.32 -10.00 -0.07
N PRO A 86 -11.51 -10.61 -0.14
CA PRO A 86 -11.87 -11.70 0.76
C PRO A 86 -11.31 -13.04 0.30
N ALA A 87 -11.11 -13.97 1.24
CA ALA A 87 -10.71 -15.33 0.92
C ALA A 87 -11.81 -16.08 0.17
N GLY A 88 -11.43 -16.97 -0.75
CA GLY A 88 -12.38 -17.91 -1.38
C GLY A 88 -13.38 -17.26 -2.33
N HIS A 89 -13.18 -15.98 -2.69
CA HIS A 89 -13.94 -15.34 -3.75
C HIS A 89 -13.51 -15.91 -5.10
N ASN A 90 -14.24 -16.92 -5.57
CA ASN A 90 -14.01 -17.60 -6.85
C ASN A 90 -14.57 -16.79 -8.03
N THR A 91 -14.53 -15.46 -7.98
CA THR A 91 -15.04 -14.67 -9.10
C THR A 91 -14.01 -14.67 -10.23
N SER A 92 -14.47 -15.04 -11.43
CA SER A 92 -13.72 -14.88 -12.68
C SER A 92 -13.60 -13.41 -13.11
N PHE A 93 -13.92 -12.47 -12.22
CA PHE A 93 -13.95 -11.05 -12.51
C PHE A 93 -12.65 -10.39 -12.05
N PRO A 94 -11.96 -9.65 -12.93
CA PRO A 94 -10.83 -8.84 -12.53
C PRO A 94 -11.28 -7.80 -11.50
N SER A 95 -10.44 -7.52 -10.51
CA SER A 95 -10.68 -6.42 -9.57
C SER A 95 -9.80 -5.24 -9.92
N GLY A 96 -10.32 -4.02 -9.89
CA GLY A 96 -9.50 -2.85 -10.21
C GLY A 96 -10.24 -1.55 -10.51
N PHE A 97 -9.45 -0.52 -10.79
CA PHE A 97 -9.94 0.81 -11.15
C PHE A 97 -8.89 1.63 -11.92
N ILE A 98 -9.34 2.71 -12.56
CA ILE A 98 -8.50 3.81 -13.04
C ILE A 98 -8.68 4.99 -12.08
N ALA A 99 -7.57 5.52 -11.56
CA ALA A 99 -7.57 6.70 -10.70
C ALA A 99 -7.38 7.97 -11.53
N ARG A 100 -8.13 9.01 -11.17
CA ARG A 100 -7.97 10.37 -11.67
C ARG A 100 -7.80 11.33 -10.50
N ILE A 101 -6.87 12.26 -10.63
CA ILE A 101 -6.73 13.42 -9.75
C ILE A 101 -7.02 14.66 -10.58
N ASP A 102 -7.98 15.47 -10.13
CA ASP A 102 -8.40 16.69 -10.83
C ASP A 102 -8.77 16.41 -12.30
N ASP A 103 -9.57 15.35 -12.52
CA ASP A 103 -9.98 14.82 -13.83
C ASP A 103 -8.86 14.27 -14.73
N ILE A 104 -7.60 14.32 -14.30
CA ILE A 104 -6.44 13.82 -15.03
C ILE A 104 -6.15 12.37 -14.61
N PRO A 105 -6.11 11.40 -15.54
CA PRO A 105 -5.68 10.04 -15.23
C PRO A 105 -4.29 10.01 -14.60
N SER A 106 -4.17 9.39 -13.43
CA SER A 106 -2.96 9.40 -12.62
C SER A 106 -2.43 7.99 -12.32
N GLY A 107 -3.12 6.96 -12.81
CA GLY A 107 -2.75 5.56 -12.64
C GLY A 107 -3.97 4.67 -12.50
N GLY A 108 -3.76 3.47 -11.98
CA GLY A 108 -4.81 2.52 -11.70
C GLY A 108 -4.25 1.29 -11.02
N TRP A 109 -5.16 0.40 -10.65
CA TRP A 109 -4.81 -0.87 -10.06
C TRP A 109 -5.69 -1.94 -10.67
N SER A 110 -5.11 -3.13 -10.86
CA SER A 110 -5.86 -4.30 -11.28
C SER A 110 -5.21 -5.55 -10.70
N THR A 111 -6.04 -6.51 -10.29
CA THR A 111 -5.60 -7.81 -9.80
C THR A 111 -6.56 -8.91 -10.24
N ASN A 112 -6.02 -10.11 -10.40
CA ASN A 112 -6.79 -11.36 -10.55
C ASN A 112 -6.52 -12.27 -9.34
N GLN A 113 -6.17 -11.70 -8.19
CA GLN A 113 -5.77 -12.49 -7.04
C GLN A 113 -6.93 -13.28 -6.46
N THR A 114 -6.59 -14.48 -5.98
CA THR A 114 -7.48 -15.38 -5.26
C THR A 114 -7.18 -15.44 -3.76
N ALA A 115 -6.07 -14.81 -3.35
CA ALA A 115 -5.65 -14.74 -1.97
C ALA A 115 -6.30 -13.54 -1.28
N GLU A 116 -6.59 -13.73 0.00
CA GLU A 116 -7.15 -12.70 0.86
C GLU A 116 -6.08 -11.65 1.21
N PHE A 117 -6.46 -10.38 1.19
CA PHE A 117 -5.61 -9.30 1.70
C PHE A 117 -6.43 -8.15 2.28
N TYR A 118 -5.79 -7.41 3.17
CA TYR A 118 -6.34 -6.27 3.89
C TYR A 118 -5.30 -5.15 3.90
N ASP A 119 -5.75 -3.91 4.07
CA ASP A 119 -4.86 -2.74 4.14
C ASP A 119 -3.88 -2.67 2.94
N TYR A 120 -4.34 -3.10 1.75
CA TYR A 120 -3.48 -3.17 0.57
C TYR A 120 -3.47 -1.83 -0.18
N PRO A 121 -2.31 -1.16 -0.34
CA PRO A 121 -2.23 0.15 -0.99
C PRO A 121 -2.32 0.00 -2.52
N ALA A 122 -3.53 -0.14 -3.05
CA ALA A 122 -3.78 -0.30 -4.48
C ALA A 122 -3.32 0.91 -5.31
N TYR A 123 -3.39 2.12 -4.77
CA TYR A 123 -2.96 3.33 -5.47
C TYR A 123 -2.35 4.35 -4.52
N SER A 124 -1.37 5.11 -5.00
CA SER A 124 -0.83 6.26 -4.28
C SER A 124 -0.32 7.34 -5.23
N ASN A 125 -0.39 8.60 -4.78
CA ASN A 125 0.29 9.72 -5.40
C ASN A 125 0.80 10.65 -4.31
N THR A 126 2.11 10.86 -4.27
CA THR A 126 2.82 11.62 -3.23
C THR A 126 3.43 12.93 -3.74
N THR A 127 3.13 13.30 -4.99
CA THR A 127 3.73 14.44 -5.69
C THR A 127 2.75 15.58 -5.93
N LEU A 128 1.68 15.65 -5.12
CA LEU A 128 0.64 16.64 -5.25
C LEU A 128 1.05 17.97 -4.60
N ALA A 129 0.63 19.08 -5.20
CA ALA A 129 0.74 20.39 -4.56
C ALA A 129 -0.23 20.47 -3.37
N ASN A 130 0.08 21.19 -2.30
CA ASN A 130 -0.82 21.32 -1.16
C ASN A 130 -2.01 22.26 -1.48
N LYS A 131 -2.97 21.78 -2.25
CA LYS A 131 -4.18 22.51 -2.68
C LYS A 131 -5.40 21.58 -2.65
N PRO A 132 -6.62 22.12 -2.83
CA PRO A 132 -7.80 21.28 -3.04
C PRO A 132 -7.65 20.40 -4.29
N HIS A 133 -8.04 19.14 -4.14
CA HIS A 133 -7.99 18.08 -5.15
C HIS A 133 -9.27 17.27 -5.17
N THR A 134 -9.56 16.66 -6.32
CA THR A 134 -10.64 15.66 -6.46
C THR A 134 -10.04 14.32 -6.84
N LEU A 135 -10.29 13.28 -6.04
CA LEU A 135 -10.02 11.90 -6.41
C LEU A 135 -11.25 11.30 -7.07
N VAL A 136 -11.08 10.64 -8.22
CA VAL A 136 -12.11 9.79 -8.83
C VAL A 136 -11.52 8.42 -9.15
N LEU A 137 -12.12 7.37 -8.61
CA LEU A 137 -11.83 5.97 -8.96
C LEU A 137 -12.92 5.50 -9.91
N GLN A 138 -12.54 5.11 -11.12
CA GLN A 138 -13.46 4.60 -12.14
C GLN A 138 -13.26 3.09 -12.30
N ILE A 139 -14.28 2.31 -11.98
CA ILE A 139 -14.27 0.86 -12.13
C ILE A 139 -14.66 0.53 -13.59
N GLN A 140 -13.86 -0.31 -14.26
CA GLN A 140 -14.11 -0.67 -15.66
C GLN A 140 -15.26 -1.69 -15.78
N PRO A 141 -16.02 -1.72 -16.89
CA PRO A 141 -17.08 -2.70 -17.09
C PRO A 141 -16.60 -4.15 -16.88
N GLY A 142 -17.35 -4.93 -16.11
CA GLY A 142 -17.00 -6.32 -15.77
C GLY A 142 -15.92 -6.46 -14.70
N TRP A 143 -15.53 -5.37 -14.03
CA TRP A 143 -14.59 -5.39 -12.91
C TRP A 143 -15.31 -5.17 -11.58
N GLU A 144 -14.67 -5.63 -10.52
CA GLU A 144 -15.13 -5.46 -9.13
C GLU A 144 -14.13 -4.62 -8.32
N LEU A 145 -14.59 -4.01 -7.22
CA LEU A 145 -13.74 -3.31 -6.28
C LEU A 145 -14.29 -3.46 -4.86
N TYR A 146 -13.40 -3.79 -3.93
CA TYR A 146 -13.66 -3.86 -2.49
C TYR A 146 -12.89 -2.73 -1.83
N PHE A 147 -13.53 -1.57 -1.76
CA PHE A 147 -12.94 -0.33 -1.30
C PHE A 147 -13.06 -0.22 0.23
N ASP A 148 -11.94 -0.05 0.92
CA ASP A 148 -11.85 -0.05 2.39
C ASP A 148 -11.69 1.36 2.94
N TYR A 149 -10.61 2.07 2.60
CA TYR A 149 -10.45 3.46 3.03
C TYR A 149 -9.47 4.27 2.18
N VAL A 150 -9.48 5.59 2.39
CA VAL A 150 -8.50 6.52 1.81
C VAL A 150 -7.70 7.20 2.91
N ARG A 151 -6.41 7.38 2.66
CA ARG A 151 -5.54 8.19 3.50
C ARG A 151 -4.94 9.32 2.68
N TYR A 152 -4.95 10.55 3.19
CA TYR A 152 -4.24 11.65 2.55
C TYR A 152 -3.40 12.44 3.57
N ILE A 153 -2.34 13.09 3.08
CA ILE A 153 -1.45 13.92 3.88
C ILE A 153 -1.70 15.36 3.47
N SER A 154 -2.12 16.20 4.41
CA SER A 154 -2.16 17.65 4.22
C SER A 154 -0.88 18.28 4.76
N GLY A 155 -0.24 19.14 3.97
CA GLY A 155 0.73 20.05 4.56
C GLY A 155 -0.02 21.05 5.44
N ASN A 156 0.51 21.40 6.61
CA ASN A 156 0.11 22.68 7.19
C ASN A 156 0.41 23.70 6.11
N ALA A 157 -0.62 24.38 5.60
CA ALA A 157 -0.41 25.60 4.86
C ALA A 157 0.35 26.49 5.85
N THR A 158 1.69 26.55 5.73
CA THR A 158 2.47 27.60 6.38
C THR A 158 1.73 28.83 5.96
N ALA A 159 1.00 29.46 6.90
CA ALA A 159 0.11 30.56 6.62
C ALA A 159 0.92 31.47 5.72
N SER A 160 0.59 31.46 4.43
CA SER A 160 1.35 32.22 3.45
C SER A 160 1.07 33.61 3.94
N THR A 161 2.04 34.21 4.63
CA THR A 161 1.96 35.59 5.06
C THR A 161 1.63 36.31 3.79
N SER A 162 0.37 36.74 3.66
CA SER A 162 -0.11 37.42 2.48
C SER A 162 0.95 38.46 2.15
N PRO A 163 1.46 38.51 0.91
CA PRO A 163 2.42 39.55 0.57
C PRO A 163 1.75 40.87 0.96
N VAL A 164 2.30 41.53 1.98
CA VAL A 164 1.92 42.89 2.34
C VAL A 164 2.00 43.65 1.04
N ALA A 165 0.87 44.21 0.60
CA ALA A 165 0.78 44.91 -0.67
C ALA A 165 1.96 45.88 -0.77
N PRO A 166 2.78 45.83 -1.83
CA PRO A 166 3.86 46.77 -2.00
C PRO A 166 3.26 48.16 -2.09
N GLN A 167 3.49 48.96 -1.06
CA GLN A 167 3.26 50.39 -1.08
C GLN A 167 4.13 50.94 -2.20
N ALA A 168 3.51 51.52 -3.23
CA ALA A 168 4.19 52.04 -4.40
C ALA A 168 5.11 53.20 -3.99
N THR A 169 6.42 52.95 -4.00
CA THR A 169 7.42 54.00 -4.17
C THR A 169 8.28 53.65 -5.37
N SER A 170 8.09 54.45 -6.41
CA SER A 170 9.05 54.65 -7.49
C SER A 170 10.39 55.03 -6.87
N ASP A 171 11.41 54.21 -7.10
CA ASP A 171 12.60 54.64 -7.82
C ASP A 171 13.58 53.47 -7.94
N SER A 172 14.18 53.38 -9.12
CA SER A 172 15.12 52.34 -9.54
C SER A 172 16.49 52.52 -8.88
N PRO A 173 17.03 51.45 -8.24
CA PRO A 173 18.47 51.23 -8.33
C PRO A 173 18.82 49.78 -8.70
N THR A 174 19.85 49.70 -9.54
CA THR A 174 20.61 48.54 -9.98
C THR A 174 20.87 47.51 -8.86
N LEU A 175 20.39 46.27 -9.05
CA LEU A 175 20.50 45.19 -8.08
C LEU A 175 21.93 44.63 -7.97
N PRO A 176 22.47 44.49 -6.75
CA PRO A 176 23.70 43.73 -6.48
C PRO A 176 23.47 42.20 -6.52
N PRO A 177 24.53 41.40 -6.76
CA PRO A 177 24.44 39.96 -6.97
C PRO A 177 23.89 39.21 -5.75
N LYS A 178 22.91 38.32 -6.00
CA LYS A 178 22.27 37.46 -4.98
C LYS A 178 23.32 36.55 -4.31
N PRO A 179 23.46 36.59 -2.96
CA PRO A 179 24.35 35.70 -2.25
C PRO A 179 23.85 34.26 -2.32
N LYS A 180 24.75 33.33 -2.64
CA LYS A 180 24.48 31.88 -2.65
C LYS A 180 24.26 31.44 -1.20
N LYS A 181 23.06 30.95 -0.90
CA LYS A 181 22.68 30.46 0.42
C LYS A 181 23.36 29.11 0.67
N GLU A 182 24.45 29.13 1.42
CA GLU A 182 25.14 27.91 1.86
C GLU A 182 24.25 27.17 2.87
N ILE A 183 24.01 25.89 2.61
CA ILE A 183 23.21 25.03 3.48
C ILE A 183 24.10 24.71 4.70
N PRO A 184 23.64 24.96 5.94
CA PRO A 184 24.45 24.70 7.14
C PRO A 184 24.53 23.19 7.43
N VAL A 185 25.41 22.49 6.71
CA VAL A 185 25.62 21.03 6.82
C VAL A 185 26.00 20.62 8.25
N GLY A 186 26.72 21.46 8.99
CA GLY A 186 27.20 21.14 10.34
C GLY A 186 26.08 20.86 11.36
N ALA A 187 24.93 21.54 11.25
CA ALA A 187 23.82 21.34 12.18
C ALA A 187 23.14 19.98 11.98
N ILE A 188 23.08 19.51 10.73
CA ILE A 188 22.46 18.21 10.38
C ILE A 188 23.35 17.07 10.88
N VAL A 189 24.67 17.16 10.68
CA VAL A 189 25.61 16.09 11.06
C VAL A 189 25.70 15.94 12.59
N GLY A 190 25.63 17.04 13.35
CA GLY A 190 25.66 17.00 14.82
C GLY A 190 24.46 16.26 15.43
N GLY A 191 23.26 16.44 14.87
CA GLY A 191 22.04 15.78 15.34
C GLY A 191 22.06 14.27 15.14
N VAL A 192 22.54 13.79 13.99
CA VAL A 192 22.58 12.35 13.68
C VAL A 192 23.59 11.62 14.57
N ILE A 193 24.79 12.19 14.77
CA ILE A 193 25.82 11.59 15.62
C ILE A 193 25.36 11.56 17.08
N GLY A 194 24.79 12.67 17.57
CA GLY A 194 24.24 12.74 18.94
C GLY A 194 23.11 11.75 19.16
N GLY A 195 22.18 11.64 18.19
CA GLY A 195 21.06 10.70 18.22
C GLY A 195 21.53 9.25 18.23
N ALA A 196 22.48 8.87 17.38
CA ALA A 196 23.00 7.50 17.31
C ALA A 196 23.68 7.07 18.62
N VAL A 197 24.46 7.95 19.25
CA VAL A 197 25.12 7.68 20.54
C VAL A 197 24.10 7.52 21.66
N LEU A 198 23.09 8.39 21.71
CA LEU A 198 22.03 8.31 22.72
C LEU A 198 21.18 7.04 22.56
N LEU A 199 20.85 6.68 21.32
CA LEU A 199 20.08 5.46 21.01
C LEU A 199 20.86 4.20 21.43
N ALA A 200 22.17 4.15 21.14
CA ALA A 200 23.03 3.04 21.54
C ALA A 200 23.10 2.86 23.07
N LEU A 201 23.17 3.97 23.82
CA LEU A 201 23.17 3.93 25.29
C LEU A 201 21.85 3.39 25.87
N ILE A 202 20.71 3.63 25.22
CA ILE A 202 19.40 3.14 25.65
C ILE A 202 19.18 1.68 25.24
N LEU A 203 19.53 1.30 24.01
CA LEU A 203 19.30 -0.06 23.48
C LEU A 203 20.24 -1.11 24.09
N THR A 204 21.49 -0.74 24.41
CA THR A 204 22.47 -1.69 24.97
C THR A 204 21.98 -2.39 26.25
N PRO A 205 21.54 -1.69 27.31
CA PRO A 205 21.04 -2.35 28.52
C PRO A 205 19.73 -3.11 28.26
N PHE A 206 18.86 -2.63 27.36
CA PHE A 206 17.61 -3.30 27.00
C PHE A 206 17.87 -4.67 26.33
N LEU A 207 18.79 -4.71 25.37
CA LEU A 207 19.17 -5.94 24.67
C LEU A 207 19.91 -6.93 25.60
N LEU A 208 20.75 -6.44 26.51
CA LEU A 208 21.41 -7.28 27.51
C LEU A 208 20.41 -7.92 28.49
N ARG A 209 19.39 -7.16 28.93
CA ARG A 209 18.30 -7.70 29.77
C ARG A 209 17.49 -8.75 29.01
N ARG A 210 17.10 -8.48 27.77
CA ARG A 210 16.35 -9.44 26.93
C ARG A 210 17.14 -10.74 26.73
N ARG A 211 18.45 -10.65 26.51
CA ARG A 211 19.31 -11.82 26.29
C ARG A 211 19.57 -12.63 27.58
N ALA A 212 19.58 -11.99 28.74
CA ALA A 212 19.74 -12.67 30.03
C ALA A 212 18.53 -13.57 30.36
N THR A 213 17.31 -13.16 30.00
CA THR A 213 16.10 -13.93 30.27
C THR A 213 16.02 -15.21 29.43
N ALA A 214 16.44 -15.16 28.16
CA ALA A 214 16.43 -16.32 27.26
C ALA A 214 17.33 -17.48 27.74
N ARG A 215 18.38 -17.20 28.51
CA ARG A 215 19.33 -18.22 28.99
C ARG A 215 18.84 -19.03 30.18
N ARG A 216 17.74 -18.64 30.83
CA ARG A 216 17.21 -19.36 32.01
C ARG A 216 16.39 -20.60 31.63
N ASN A 217 15.88 -20.68 30.41
CA ASN A 217 15.01 -21.79 29.99
C ASN A 217 15.78 -22.98 29.38
N ALA A 218 17.08 -22.85 29.13
CA ALA A 218 17.89 -23.88 28.46
C ALA A 218 18.62 -24.86 29.42
N LYS A 219 18.37 -24.81 30.73
CA LYS A 219 19.05 -25.67 31.72
C LYS A 219 18.15 -26.68 32.44
N SER A 220 16.88 -26.82 32.05
CA SER A 220 15.92 -27.68 32.78
C SER A 220 15.54 -29.00 32.09
N SER A 221 16.24 -29.43 31.03
CA SER A 221 15.92 -30.67 30.33
C SER A 221 17.03 -31.74 30.45
N THR A 222 17.39 -32.10 31.67
CA THR A 222 18.05 -33.37 31.96
C THR A 222 17.39 -34.01 33.18
N ILE A 223 16.09 -34.32 33.06
CA ILE A 223 15.44 -35.27 33.96
C ILE A 223 15.23 -36.54 33.14
N LYS A 224 16.05 -37.54 33.48
CA LYS A 224 15.84 -38.95 33.16
C LYS A 224 14.46 -39.36 33.67
N HIS A 225 13.54 -39.67 32.77
CA HIS A 225 12.42 -40.57 33.11
C HIS A 225 12.51 -41.80 32.23
N ASN A 226 13.10 -42.84 32.83
CA ASN A 226 12.85 -44.23 32.47
C ASN A 226 11.42 -44.60 32.87
N ASN A 227 10.85 -45.49 32.06
CA ASN A 227 9.97 -46.59 32.44
C ASN A 227 8.45 -46.35 32.64
N THR A 228 7.75 -47.14 31.82
CA THR A 228 6.67 -48.08 32.23
C THR A 228 5.25 -47.55 32.25
N GLY A 229 4.54 -47.84 31.14
CA GLY A 229 3.44 -48.81 31.11
C GLY A 229 2.12 -48.46 31.82
N GLY A 230 1.02 -48.62 31.08
CA GLY A 230 -0.34 -48.67 31.63
C GLY A 230 -1.30 -47.80 30.81
N SER A 231 -1.98 -48.35 29.81
CA SER A 231 -3.30 -48.99 29.92
C SER A 231 -4.46 -47.98 29.85
N GLU A 232 -5.21 -48.09 28.74
CA GLU A 232 -6.67 -48.05 28.64
C GLU A 232 -7.45 -47.23 29.67
N LYS A 233 -8.25 -46.27 29.17
CA LYS A 233 -9.71 -46.39 29.20
C LYS A 233 -10.37 -45.26 28.40
N GLU A 234 -10.87 -45.67 27.24
CA GLU A 234 -12.25 -45.52 26.80
C GLU A 234 -13.20 -44.84 27.83
N LYS A 235 -13.75 -43.70 27.44
CA LYS A 235 -15.04 -43.24 27.95
C LYS A 235 -15.82 -42.55 26.85
N GLU A 236 -16.71 -43.34 26.29
CA GLU A 236 -17.83 -43.01 25.44
C GLU A 236 -18.77 -42.01 26.16
N GLY A 237 -18.91 -40.82 25.58
CA GLY A 237 -19.68 -39.70 26.10
C GLY A 237 -20.87 -39.39 25.20
N ASN A 238 -21.98 -40.04 25.52
CA ASN A 238 -23.36 -39.82 25.11
C ASN A 238 -23.73 -38.35 24.80
N HIS A 239 -23.96 -38.01 23.52
CA HIS A 239 -24.56 -36.74 23.11
C HIS A 239 -26.00 -36.96 22.59
N PRO A 240 -27.00 -36.21 23.09
CA PRO A 240 -28.39 -36.40 22.72
C PRO A 240 -28.68 -35.97 21.28
N SER A 241 -29.44 -36.84 20.62
CA SER A 241 -30.03 -36.69 19.29
C SER A 241 -30.85 -35.41 19.16
N ILE A 242 -30.45 -34.51 18.27
CA ILE A 242 -31.19 -33.31 17.89
C ILE A 242 -32.11 -33.68 16.72
N VAL A 243 -33.41 -33.58 16.96
CA VAL A 243 -34.49 -33.75 15.97
C VAL A 243 -34.45 -32.61 14.94
N PRO A 244 -34.58 -32.88 13.62
CA PRO A 244 -34.66 -31.83 12.62
C PRO A 244 -36.03 -31.14 12.66
N PHE A 245 -35.99 -29.81 12.76
CA PHE A 245 -37.12 -28.90 12.60
C PHE A 245 -37.62 -28.94 11.15
N GLN A 246 -38.87 -29.35 10.94
CA GLN A 246 -39.52 -29.23 9.63
C GLN A 246 -39.96 -27.78 9.38
N LEU A 247 -39.36 -27.16 8.37
CA LEU A 247 -39.85 -25.91 7.79
C LEU A 247 -41.19 -26.17 7.09
N GLN A 248 -42.28 -25.71 7.69
CA GLN A 248 -43.57 -25.61 7.03
C GLN A 248 -43.50 -24.50 5.96
N SER A 249 -43.78 -24.88 4.72
CA SER A 249 -43.93 -23.96 3.59
C SER A 249 -45.18 -23.09 3.76
N PRO A 250 -45.11 -21.76 3.58
CA PRO A 250 -46.31 -20.94 3.54
C PRO A 250 -47.10 -21.18 2.25
N VAL A 251 -48.30 -21.69 2.47
CA VAL A 251 -49.54 -21.67 1.69
C VAL A 251 -49.58 -20.64 0.56
N SER A 252 -49.84 -21.15 -0.64
CA SER A 252 -50.28 -20.42 -1.82
C SER A 252 -51.67 -19.81 -1.60
N ALA A 253 -51.85 -18.55 -1.99
CA ALA A 253 -53.14 -17.89 -2.14
C ALA A 253 -53.17 -17.10 -3.47
N PRO A 254 -54.36 -16.83 -4.03
CA PRO A 254 -54.65 -17.10 -5.43
C PRO A 254 -54.48 -15.92 -6.38
N SER A 255 -54.30 -16.29 -7.64
CA SER A 255 -54.33 -15.47 -8.85
C SER A 255 -55.60 -14.63 -8.98
N GLU A 256 -55.45 -13.32 -9.11
CA GLU A 256 -56.37 -12.48 -9.86
C GLU A 256 -55.68 -11.99 -11.13
N GLY A 257 -56.29 -12.35 -12.26
CA GLY A 257 -55.81 -12.00 -13.58
C GLY A 257 -56.02 -10.52 -13.88
N THR A 258 -55.08 -9.96 -14.61
CA THR A 258 -55.40 -8.86 -15.52
C THR A 258 -54.63 -9.07 -16.81
N SER A 259 -55.40 -9.39 -17.84
CA SER A 259 -55.03 -9.50 -19.23
C SER A 259 -54.35 -8.20 -19.71
N GLN A 260 -53.06 -8.25 -20.04
CA GLN A 260 -52.42 -7.27 -20.92
C GLN A 260 -51.81 -7.94 -22.16
N LYS A 261 -52.64 -7.82 -23.20
CA LYS A 261 -52.38 -7.74 -24.64
C LYS A 261 -51.08 -7.00 -25.02
N SER A 262 -50.49 -7.46 -26.12
CA SER A 262 -49.43 -6.83 -26.95
C SER A 262 -47.99 -7.04 -26.47
N ALA A 263 -47.00 -7.41 -27.28
CA ALA A 263 -46.93 -7.70 -28.71
C ALA A 263 -45.74 -8.65 -28.95
N ASN A 264 -45.89 -9.58 -29.90
CA ASN A 264 -44.81 -10.39 -30.43
C ASN A 264 -43.77 -9.46 -31.09
N LEU A 265 -42.61 -9.28 -30.44
CA LEU A 265 -41.39 -8.80 -31.08
C LEU A 265 -40.49 -10.00 -31.32
N HIS A 266 -40.58 -10.50 -32.55
CA HIS A 266 -39.69 -11.47 -33.15
C HIS A 266 -38.29 -10.84 -33.27
N LEU A 267 -37.40 -11.14 -32.34
CA LEU A 267 -36.02 -10.67 -32.35
C LEU A 267 -35.20 -11.58 -33.28
N GLU A 268 -35.05 -11.18 -34.54
CA GLU A 268 -34.04 -11.76 -35.43
C GLU A 268 -32.65 -11.44 -34.84
N ILE A 269 -31.87 -12.48 -34.59
CA ILE A 269 -30.46 -12.38 -34.20
C ILE A 269 -29.63 -12.39 -35.49
N PRO A 270 -29.01 -11.27 -35.92
CA PRO A 270 -28.03 -11.32 -37.00
C PRO A 270 -26.69 -11.85 -36.43
N THR A 271 -26.40 -13.12 -36.72
CA THR A 271 -25.05 -13.70 -36.61
C THR A 271 -24.19 -13.21 -37.77
N SER A 272 -23.48 -12.09 -37.58
CA SER A 272 -22.40 -11.67 -38.49
C SER A 272 -21.61 -10.51 -37.89
N TYR A 273 -20.52 -10.80 -37.18
CA TYR A 273 -19.50 -9.80 -36.87
C TYR A 273 -18.38 -9.87 -37.93
N PRO A 274 -18.02 -8.74 -38.57
CA PRO A 274 -16.85 -8.68 -39.43
C PRO A 274 -15.57 -8.76 -38.59
N ARG A 275 -14.69 -9.68 -38.99
CA ARG A 275 -13.32 -9.86 -38.51
C ARG A 275 -12.52 -8.58 -38.76
N MET A 276 -12.21 -7.83 -37.71
CA MET A 276 -11.30 -6.68 -37.82
C MET A 276 -9.84 -7.15 -38.00
N PRO A 277 -9.05 -6.46 -38.84
CA PRO A 277 -7.65 -6.76 -39.03
C PRO A 277 -6.83 -6.37 -37.79
N LEU A 278 -5.90 -7.24 -37.42
CA LEU A 278 -4.87 -7.01 -36.42
C LEU A 278 -4.06 -5.77 -36.85
N GLN A 279 -4.19 -4.65 -36.13
CA GLN A 279 -3.31 -3.50 -36.32
C GLN A 279 -2.06 -3.72 -35.47
N GLU A 280 -0.97 -3.97 -36.18
CA GLU A 280 0.39 -4.11 -35.69
C GLU A 280 0.79 -2.83 -34.91
N ALA A 281 1.09 -2.99 -33.62
CA ALA A 281 1.50 -1.91 -32.75
C ALA A 281 2.88 -1.40 -33.20
N VAL A 282 2.90 -0.25 -33.87
CA VAL A 282 4.11 0.53 -34.10
C VAL A 282 4.66 0.98 -32.75
N GLN A 283 5.79 0.39 -32.36
CA GLN A 283 6.57 0.81 -31.19
C GLN A 283 7.12 2.22 -31.44
N SER A 284 6.57 3.21 -30.74
CA SER A 284 7.15 4.55 -30.66
C SER A 284 8.37 4.52 -29.74
N PRO A 285 9.50 5.15 -30.12
CA PRO A 285 10.73 5.13 -29.33
C PRO A 285 10.61 5.97 -28.06
N LEU A 286 10.92 5.34 -26.92
CA LEU A 286 11.12 6.00 -25.63
C LEU A 286 12.22 7.05 -25.77
N SER A 287 11.84 8.32 -25.63
CA SER A 287 12.80 9.41 -25.46
C SER A 287 13.41 9.31 -24.06
N ALA A 288 14.68 8.92 -24.00
CA ALA A 288 15.47 8.85 -22.78
C ALA A 288 15.57 10.24 -22.13
N THR A 289 15.03 10.39 -20.92
CA THR A 289 15.34 11.53 -20.06
C THR A 289 16.73 11.31 -19.46
N SER A 290 17.65 12.24 -19.74
CA SER A 290 19.06 12.17 -19.36
C SER A 290 19.32 12.79 -17.98
N ASP A 291 18.42 12.57 -17.01
CA ASP A 291 18.64 13.03 -15.64
C ASP A 291 19.30 11.92 -14.81
N PRO A 292 20.61 12.01 -14.52
CA PRO A 292 21.35 10.96 -13.82
C PRO A 292 20.85 10.73 -12.38
N GLY A 293 20.14 11.70 -11.79
CA GLY A 293 19.56 11.55 -10.44
C GLY A 293 18.36 10.60 -10.41
N LEU A 294 17.52 10.61 -11.45
CA LEU A 294 16.35 9.74 -11.53
C LEU A 294 16.69 8.30 -11.90
N LEU A 295 17.77 8.09 -12.66
CA LEU A 295 18.29 6.75 -12.96
C LEU A 295 18.75 6.00 -11.71
N LEU A 296 19.36 6.70 -10.74
CA LEU A 296 19.78 6.10 -9.49
C LEU A 296 18.59 5.68 -8.61
N VAL A 297 17.53 6.50 -8.58
CA VAL A 297 16.31 6.20 -7.81
C VAL A 297 15.53 5.05 -8.45
N ALA A 298 15.44 4.99 -9.78
CA ALA A 298 14.77 3.91 -10.49
C ALA A 298 15.48 2.55 -10.33
N GLU A 299 16.81 2.55 -10.32
CA GLU A 299 17.60 1.33 -10.11
C GLU A 299 17.51 0.84 -8.66
N GLU A 300 17.50 1.75 -7.69
CA GLU A 300 17.33 1.39 -6.28
C GLU A 300 15.92 0.86 -6.00
N MET A 301 14.88 1.43 -6.62
CA MET A 301 13.53 0.85 -6.55
C MET A 301 13.47 -0.55 -7.16
N ARG A 302 14.12 -0.81 -8.31
CA ARG A 302 14.18 -2.17 -8.88
C ARG A 302 14.86 -3.15 -7.95
N ARG A 303 15.95 -2.75 -7.29
CA ARG A 303 16.65 -3.59 -6.29
C ARG A 303 15.76 -3.88 -5.09
N MET A 304 15.00 -2.89 -4.62
CA MET A 304 14.10 -3.07 -3.49
C MET A 304 12.90 -3.97 -3.84
N THR A 305 12.31 -3.81 -5.03
CA THR A 305 11.22 -4.68 -5.50
C THR A 305 11.70 -6.13 -5.68
N ALA A 306 12.90 -6.33 -6.23
CA ALA A 306 13.50 -7.67 -6.34
C ALA A 306 13.81 -8.29 -4.97
N ALA A 307 14.24 -7.49 -3.99
CA ALA A 307 14.47 -7.94 -2.63
C ALA A 307 13.16 -8.33 -1.90
N MET A 308 12.07 -7.59 -2.11
CA MET A 308 10.77 -7.93 -1.56
C MET A 308 10.20 -9.22 -2.17
N GLN A 309 10.29 -9.37 -3.51
CA GLN A 309 9.90 -10.63 -4.15
C GLN A 309 10.72 -11.84 -3.68
N ARG A 310 12.00 -11.64 -3.30
CA ARG A 310 12.85 -12.70 -2.73
C ARG A 310 12.47 -13.10 -1.31
N LEU A 311 11.92 -12.19 -0.51
CA LEU A 311 11.42 -12.53 0.84
C LEU A 311 10.11 -13.31 0.78
N GLU A 312 9.33 -13.11 -0.28
CA GLU A 312 8.00 -13.71 -0.42
C GLU A 312 8.04 -15.14 -0.98
N THR A 313 9.05 -15.51 -1.77
CA THR A 313 9.14 -16.87 -2.33
C THR A 313 9.70 -17.91 -1.36
N GLY A 314 10.27 -17.52 -0.22
CA GLY A 314 10.70 -18.44 0.84
C GLY A 314 11.70 -19.53 0.40
N ILE A 315 12.40 -19.34 -0.72
CA ILE A 315 13.38 -20.32 -1.22
C ILE A 315 14.71 -20.05 -0.50
N PRO A 316 15.17 -20.94 0.40
CA PRO A 316 16.50 -20.81 0.98
C PRO A 316 17.54 -20.95 -0.13
N GLU A 317 18.44 -19.98 -0.18
CA GLU A 317 19.58 -19.92 -1.10
C GLU A 317 20.38 -21.23 -0.98
N ALA A 318 20.29 -22.08 -2.00
CA ALA A 318 21.24 -23.16 -2.19
C ALA A 318 22.61 -22.48 -2.35
N TRP A 319 23.53 -22.77 -1.44
CA TRP A 319 24.89 -22.27 -1.48
C TRP A 319 25.52 -22.68 -2.81
N ASP A 320 25.53 -21.75 -3.75
CA ASP A 320 26.25 -21.87 -5.01
C ASP A 320 27.73 -22.01 -4.66
N SER A 321 28.20 -23.25 -4.75
CA SER A 321 29.58 -23.61 -4.47
C SER A 321 30.37 -23.07 -5.66
N GLY A 322 31.04 -21.94 -5.46
CA GLY A 322 31.86 -21.32 -6.48
C GLY A 322 32.81 -22.32 -7.17
N PRO A 323 33.25 -22.01 -8.40
CA PRO A 323 33.96 -22.94 -9.25
C PRO A 323 35.22 -23.48 -8.57
N VAL A 324 35.25 -24.80 -8.39
CA VAL A 324 36.42 -25.56 -7.96
C VAL A 324 37.54 -25.31 -8.98
N LEU A 325 38.58 -24.60 -8.54
CA LEU A 325 39.85 -24.49 -9.25
C LEU A 325 40.41 -25.91 -9.46
N GLN A 326 40.27 -26.43 -10.67
CA GLN A 326 40.97 -27.64 -11.10
C GLN A 326 42.47 -27.35 -11.09
N HIS A 327 43.19 -27.98 -10.16
CA HIS A 327 44.65 -28.04 -10.20
C HIS A 327 45.10 -28.85 -11.44
N PRO A 328 46.13 -28.40 -12.17
CA PRO A 328 46.70 -29.18 -13.26
C PRO A 328 47.37 -30.47 -12.73
N PRO A 329 47.31 -31.58 -13.48
CA PRO A 329 47.96 -32.83 -13.08
C PRO A 329 49.48 -32.68 -13.04
N ALA A 330 50.08 -33.15 -11.95
CA ALA A 330 51.51 -33.26 -11.77
C ALA A 330 52.11 -34.19 -12.83
N TYR A 331 53.05 -33.65 -13.62
CA TYR A 331 53.87 -34.42 -14.54
C TYR A 331 54.86 -35.26 -13.72
N GLY A 332 54.57 -36.55 -13.59
CA GLY A 332 55.46 -37.52 -12.96
C GLY A 332 56.67 -37.80 -13.85
N GLY A 333 57.81 -37.23 -13.48
CA GLY A 333 59.12 -37.67 -13.94
C GLY A 333 59.39 -39.08 -13.45
N ARG A 334 59.68 -39.98 -14.40
CA ARG A 334 60.10 -41.35 -14.17
C ARG A 334 61.59 -41.33 -13.84
N ASP A 335 61.94 -41.93 -12.71
CA ASP A 335 63.32 -42.20 -12.34
C ASP A 335 63.97 -43.26 -13.24
N SER A 336 65.30 -43.13 -13.28
CA SER A 336 66.34 -43.85 -13.99
C SER A 336 66.36 -45.38 -13.81
N ILE A 337 67.09 -46.01 -14.74
CA ILE A 337 67.93 -47.23 -14.65
C ILE A 337 67.90 -47.94 -13.29
#